data_AF-A0A9E5UA33-F1
#
_entry.id   AF-A0A9E5UA33-F1
#
_cell.length_a   1.000
_cell.length_b   1.000
_cell.length_c   1.000
_cell.angle_alpha   90.00
_cell.angle_beta   90.00
_cell.angle_gamma   90.00
#
_symmetry.space_group_name_H-M   'P 1'
#
loop_
_entity.id
_entity.type
_entity.pdbx_description
1 polymer ?
#
loop_
_entity_poly.entity_id
_entity_poly.type
_entity_poly.pdbx_seq_one_letter_code
_entity_poly.pdbx_strand_id
1 'polypeptide(L)'
;MRRYLARCSVILSAFVLAVSLAACATSEWDRVRSKDSSAEYRRFAKLRPDSPYRDEALERADYLDLRDNPDWEAFEAFREKYPHSGYIRRAAILFEEESYERARRIGTAAAYQEFLQSFS
;
A
#
# COMPACT_ATOMS: atom_id res chain seq x y z
N MET A 1 23.98 24.72 44.09
CA MET A 1 23.61 24.78 42.65
C MET A 1 24.34 23.69 41.85
N ARG A 2 23.94 22.41 41.93
CA ARG A 2 24.62 21.31 41.19
C ARG A 2 23.70 20.18 40.70
N ARG A 3 22.37 20.37 40.68
CA ARG A 3 21.40 19.31 40.32
C ARG A 3 20.63 19.53 39.00
N TYR A 4 20.87 20.64 38.30
CA TYR A 4 20.16 20.96 37.04
C TYR A 4 20.88 20.48 35.76
N LEU A 5 22.18 20.18 35.82
CA LEU A 5 22.98 19.81 34.64
C LEU A 5 22.74 18.35 34.18
N ALA A 6 22.31 17.45 35.07
CA ALA A 6 22.08 16.05 34.73
C ALA A 6 20.78 15.81 33.95
N ARG A 7 19.78 16.71 34.06
CA ARG A 7 18.47 16.56 33.40
C ARG A 7 18.45 17.12 31.97
N CYS A 8 19.24 18.15 31.67
CA CYS A 8 19.40 18.63 30.29
C CYS A 8 20.16 17.63 29.40
N SER A 9 21.09 16.86 29.97
CA SER A 9 21.90 15.90 29.20
C SER A 9 21.07 14.71 28.68
N VAL A 10 20.07 14.26 29.43
CA VAL A 10 19.22 13.13 29.02
C VAL A 10 18.21 13.54 27.94
N ILE A 11 17.68 14.77 28.04
CA ILE A 11 16.71 15.30 27.07
C ILE A 11 17.38 15.60 25.72
N LEU A 12 18.63 16.09 25.72
CA LEU A 12 19.39 16.28 24.48
C LEU A 12 19.76 14.94 23.81
N SER A 13 20.12 13.90 24.58
CA SER A 13 20.45 12.58 24.03
C SER A 13 19.25 11.84 23.42
N ALA A 14 18.04 12.00 23.98
CA ALA A 14 16.83 11.39 23.42
C ALA A 14 16.43 12.03 22.07
N PHE A 15 16.67 13.32 21.89
CA PHE A 15 16.34 14.03 20.65
C PHE A 15 17.26 13.65 19.49
N VAL A 16 18.55 13.40 19.76
CA VAL A 16 19.53 13.00 18.72
C VAL A 16 19.29 11.58 18.19
N LEU A 17 18.74 10.68 19.01
CA LEU A 17 18.36 9.32 18.59
C LEU A 17 17.09 9.27 17.72
N ALA A 18 16.15 10.19 17.92
CA ALA A 18 14.93 10.27 17.10
C ALA A 18 15.19 10.84 15.69
N VAL A 19 16.12 11.79 15.57
CA VAL A 19 16.42 12.45 14.29
C VAL A 19 17.21 11.54 13.33
N SER A 20 18.06 10.64 13.83
CA SER A 20 18.84 9.74 12.98
C SER A 20 18.02 8.60 12.34
N LEU A 21 16.98 8.13 13.02
CA LEU A 21 16.08 7.09 12.49
C LEU A 21 15.21 7.60 11.33
N ALA A 22 14.81 8.87 11.37
CA ALA A 22 13.98 9.48 10.32
C ALA A 22 14.76 9.64 8.99
N ALA A 23 16.03 10.01 9.04
CA ALA A 23 16.85 10.24 7.84
C ALA A 23 17.12 8.96 7.03
N CYS A 24 17.33 7.81 7.71
CA CYS A 24 17.52 6.53 7.05
C CYS A 24 16.22 5.97 6.45
N ALA A 25 15.07 6.24 7.08
CA ALA A 25 13.78 5.76 6.57
C ALA A 25 13.43 6.39 5.21
N THR A 26 13.74 7.67 5.00
CA THR A 26 13.44 8.38 3.74
C THR A 26 14.24 7.83 2.54
N SER A 27 15.55 7.60 2.69
CA SER A 27 16.38 7.10 1.57
C SER A 27 16.04 5.66 1.19
N GLU A 28 15.68 4.83 2.16
CA GLU A 28 15.20 3.47 1.90
C GLU A 28 13.80 3.46 1.27
N TRP A 29 12.92 4.35 1.72
CA TRP A 29 11.58 4.51 1.16
C TRP A 29 11.61 4.91 -0.32
N ASP A 30 12.46 5.87 -0.69
CA ASP A 30 12.64 6.28 -2.08
C ASP A 30 13.10 5.13 -2.98
N ARG A 31 14.01 4.29 -2.47
CA ARG A 31 14.46 3.08 -3.18
C ARG A 31 13.32 2.10 -3.39
N VAL A 32 12.48 1.88 -2.38
CA VAL A 32 11.33 0.96 -2.48
C VAL A 32 10.32 1.48 -3.50
N ARG A 33 10.00 2.78 -3.45
CA ARG A 33 9.12 3.42 -4.44
C ARG A 33 9.66 3.34 -5.87
N SER A 34 10.97 3.46 -6.05
CA SER A 34 11.61 3.31 -7.36
C SER A 34 11.51 1.90 -7.94
N LYS A 35 11.50 0.85 -7.10
CA LYS A 35 11.34 -0.54 -7.56
C LYS A 35 9.89 -0.90 -7.86
N ASP A 36 8.97 -0.29 -7.13
CA ASP A 36 7.52 -0.42 -7.28
C ASP A 36 7.00 -1.86 -7.42
N SER A 37 7.47 -2.76 -6.54
CA SER A 37 7.02 -4.15 -6.50
C SER A 37 6.41 -4.51 -5.15
N SER A 38 5.36 -5.33 -5.15
CA SER A 38 4.67 -5.74 -3.92
C SER A 38 5.64 -6.38 -2.92
N ALA A 39 6.56 -7.23 -3.41
CA ALA A 39 7.59 -7.86 -2.60
C ALA A 39 8.49 -6.86 -1.85
N GLU A 40 8.92 -5.78 -2.50
CA GLU A 40 9.81 -4.78 -1.88
C GLU A 40 9.06 -3.93 -0.85
N TYR A 41 7.83 -3.53 -1.13
CA TYR A 41 6.98 -2.82 -0.18
C TYR A 41 6.66 -3.68 1.07
N ARG A 42 6.29 -4.96 0.89
CA ARG A 42 6.07 -5.88 2.01
C ARG A 42 7.34 -6.10 2.82
N ARG A 43 8.49 -6.24 2.15
CA ARG A 43 9.80 -6.35 2.81
C ARG A 43 10.12 -5.10 3.63
N PHE A 44 9.86 -3.91 3.08
CA PHE A 44 10.03 -2.65 3.79
C PHE A 44 9.15 -2.60 5.05
N ALA A 45 7.84 -2.82 4.91
CA ALA A 45 6.90 -2.79 6.03
C ALA A 45 7.28 -3.79 7.15
N LYS A 46 7.84 -4.95 6.78
CA LYS A 46 8.33 -5.96 7.73
C LYS A 46 9.61 -5.53 8.45
N LEU A 47 10.58 -4.94 7.73
CA LEU A 47 11.88 -4.53 8.30
C LEU A 47 11.83 -3.18 9.02
N ARG A 48 10.76 -2.41 8.81
CA ARG A 48 10.56 -1.06 9.34
C ARG A 48 9.14 -0.92 9.94
N PRO A 49 8.81 -1.70 10.98
CA PRO A 49 7.47 -1.70 11.56
C PRO A 49 7.05 -0.33 12.14
N ASP A 50 8.01 0.47 12.61
CA ASP A 50 7.77 1.79 13.20
C ASP A 50 7.90 2.93 12.18
N SER A 51 8.07 2.63 10.88
CA SER A 51 8.19 3.67 9.86
C SER A 51 6.85 4.36 9.61
N PRO A 52 6.85 5.69 9.43
CA PRO A 52 5.63 6.41 9.02
C PRO A 52 5.11 5.97 7.64
N TYR A 53 5.93 5.29 6.83
CA TYR A 53 5.55 4.81 5.49
C TYR A 53 5.07 3.36 5.49
N ARG A 54 4.99 2.69 6.66
CA ARG A 54 4.62 1.27 6.73
C ARG A 54 3.26 1.00 6.10
N ASP A 55 2.25 1.79 6.47
CA ASP A 55 0.87 1.55 6.04
C ASP A 55 0.71 1.88 4.55
N GLU A 56 1.34 2.96 4.08
CA GLU A 56 1.43 3.30 2.65
C GLU A 56 2.11 2.18 1.85
N ALA A 57 3.17 1.57 2.38
CA ALA A 57 3.84 0.44 1.74
C ALA A 57 2.90 -0.78 1.64
N LEU A 58 2.18 -1.13 2.70
CA LEU A 58 1.25 -2.26 2.67
C LEU A 58 0.08 -2.03 1.71
N GLU A 59 -0.48 -0.82 1.70
CA GLU A 59 -1.53 -0.43 0.77
C GLU A 59 -1.04 -0.53 -0.67
N ARG A 60 0.14 0.01 -0.96
CA ARG A 60 0.73 -0.05 -2.30
C ARG A 60 1.03 -1.49 -2.73
N ALA A 61 1.53 -2.33 -1.81
CA ALA A 61 1.77 -3.74 -2.11
C ALA A 61 0.49 -4.50 -2.47
N ASP A 62 -0.56 -4.33 -1.66
CA ASP A 62 -1.85 -5.00 -1.89
C ASP A 62 -2.50 -4.52 -3.20
N TYR A 63 -2.37 -3.23 -3.53
CA TYR A 63 -2.82 -2.71 -4.83
C TYR A 63 -2.05 -3.32 -6.00
N LEU A 64 -0.73 -3.48 -5.88
CA LEU A 64 0.08 -4.07 -6.95
C LEU A 64 -0.28 -5.54 -7.18
N ASP A 65 -0.50 -6.31 -6.10
CA ASP A 65 -0.94 -7.70 -6.22
C ASP A 65 -2.32 -7.79 -6.89
N LEU A 66 -3.25 -6.88 -6.54
CA LEU A 66 -4.57 -6.79 -7.18
C LEU A 66 -4.48 -6.36 -8.65
N ARG A 67 -3.58 -5.42 -8.99
CA ARG A 67 -3.35 -4.99 -10.38
C ARG A 67 -2.84 -6.15 -11.23
N ASP A 68 -1.90 -6.93 -10.69
CA ASP A 68 -1.24 -8.00 -11.44
C ASP A 68 -2.12 -9.25 -11.57
N ASN A 69 -3.02 -9.47 -10.61
CA ASN A 69 -4.00 -10.56 -10.62
C ASN A 69 -5.39 -10.06 -10.19
N PRO A 70 -6.12 -9.38 -11.08
CA PRO A 70 -7.40 -8.79 -10.74
C PRO A 70 -8.45 -9.88 -10.50
N ASP A 71 -9.02 -9.82 -9.30
CA ASP A 71 -10.05 -10.72 -8.82
C ASP A 71 -11.09 -9.92 -8.01
N TRP A 72 -12.36 -10.33 -8.09
CA TRP A 72 -13.45 -9.60 -7.45
C TRP A 72 -13.33 -9.64 -5.93
N GLU A 73 -13.09 -10.83 -5.37
CA GLU A 73 -12.96 -11.01 -3.93
C GLU A 73 -11.74 -10.22 -3.40
N ALA A 74 -10.63 -10.25 -4.14
CA ALA A 74 -9.45 -9.44 -3.84
C ALA A 74 -9.72 -7.92 -3.89
N PHE A 75 -10.50 -7.44 -4.87
CA PHE A 75 -10.88 -6.03 -4.97
C PHE A 75 -11.80 -5.60 -3.81
N GLU A 76 -12.80 -6.42 -3.47
CA GLU A 76 -13.69 -6.13 -2.34
C GLU A 76 -12.91 -6.10 -1.02
N ALA A 77 -12.04 -7.08 -0.79
CA ALA A 77 -11.16 -7.10 0.36
C ALA A 77 -10.23 -5.88 0.41
N PHE A 78 -9.69 -5.45 -0.73
CA PHE A 78 -8.88 -4.24 -0.81
C PHE A 78 -9.68 -2.98 -0.44
N ARG A 79 -10.90 -2.84 -0.97
CA ARG A 79 -11.80 -1.71 -0.70
C ARG A 79 -12.23 -1.66 0.77
N GLU A 80 -12.51 -2.81 1.38
CA GLU A 80 -12.84 -2.91 2.80
C GLU A 80 -11.64 -2.57 3.69
N LYS A 81 -10.46 -3.07 3.33
CA LYS A 81 -9.23 -2.84 4.08
C LYS A 81 -8.73 -1.39 3.99
N TYR A 82 -8.90 -0.74 2.83
CA TYR A 82 -8.41 0.62 2.58
C TYR A 82 -9.53 1.53 2.02
N PRO A 83 -10.57 1.85 2.81
CA PRO A 83 -11.78 2.54 2.34
C PRO A 83 -11.53 3.97 1.84
N HIS A 84 -10.40 4.58 2.19
CA HIS A 84 -10.00 5.92 1.75
C HIS A 84 -8.84 5.91 0.75
N SER A 85 -8.48 4.74 0.24
CA SER A 85 -7.37 4.59 -0.70
C SER A 85 -7.62 5.35 -2.00
N GLY A 86 -6.60 6.11 -2.42
CA GLY A 86 -6.55 6.71 -3.76
C GLY A 86 -6.38 5.68 -4.89
N TYR A 87 -6.25 4.39 -4.58
CA TYR A 87 -6.16 3.30 -5.54
C TYR A 87 -7.51 2.66 -5.86
N ILE A 88 -8.56 2.84 -5.05
CA ILE A 88 -9.87 2.21 -5.28
C ILE A 88 -10.39 2.48 -6.71
N ARG A 89 -10.34 3.74 -7.15
CA ARG A 89 -10.80 4.12 -8.50
C ARG A 89 -9.98 3.43 -9.60
N ARG A 90 -8.66 3.31 -9.40
CA ARG A 90 -7.77 2.66 -10.38
C ARG A 90 -8.00 1.16 -10.43
N ALA A 91 -8.16 0.53 -9.26
CA ALA A 91 -8.48 -0.89 -9.16
C ALA A 91 -9.84 -1.22 -9.79
N ALA A 92 -10.86 -0.36 -9.60
CA ALA A 92 -12.17 -0.55 -10.22
C ALA A 92 -12.11 -0.56 -11.76
N ILE A 93 -11.34 0.37 -12.36
CA ILE A 93 -11.17 0.43 -13.82
C ILE A 93 -10.49 -0.84 -14.34
N LEU A 94 -9.43 -1.30 -13.68
CA LEU A 94 -8.72 -2.54 -14.06
C LEU A 94 -9.66 -3.75 -13.98
N PHE A 95 -10.49 -3.81 -12.94
CA PHE A 95 -11.43 -4.90 -12.75
C PHE A 95 -12.56 -4.90 -13.80
N GLU A 96 -13.07 -3.72 -14.15
CA GLU A 96 -14.07 -3.56 -15.22
C GLU A 96 -13.51 -4.01 -16.58
N GLU A 97 -12.29 -3.55 -16.91
CA GLU A 97 -11.63 -3.92 -18.17
C GLU A 97 -11.40 -5.43 -18.26
N GLU A 98 -10.84 -6.07 -17.23
CA GLU A 98 -10.59 -7.52 -17.25
C GLU A 98 -11.87 -8.36 -17.22
N SER A 99 -12.90 -7.89 -16.53
CA SER A 99 -14.21 -8.56 -16.52
C SER A 99 -14.87 -8.48 -17.89
N TYR A 100 -14.79 -7.32 -18.55
CA TYR A 100 -15.25 -7.18 -19.93
C TYR A 100 -14.45 -8.05 -20.90
N GLU A 101 -13.12 -8.05 -20.79
CA GLU A 101 -12.24 -8.90 -21.61
C GLU A 101 -12.51 -10.39 -21.42
N ARG A 102 -12.81 -10.81 -20.18
CA ARG A 102 -13.27 -12.18 -19.87
C ARG A 102 -14.60 -12.48 -20.57
N ALA A 103 -15.59 -11.61 -20.44
CA ALA A 103 -16.88 -11.78 -21.12
C ALA A 103 -16.72 -11.86 -22.63
N ARG A 104 -15.85 -11.02 -23.20
CA ARG A 104 -15.52 -11.00 -24.63
C ARG A 104 -14.84 -12.28 -25.11
N ARG A 105 -13.88 -12.82 -24.34
CA ARG A 105 -13.22 -14.10 -24.64
C ARG A 105 -14.19 -15.29 -24.60
N ILE A 106 -15.14 -15.30 -23.66
CA ILE A 106 -16.18 -16.33 -23.57
C ILE A 106 -17.19 -16.19 -24.71
N GLY A 107 -17.57 -14.95 -25.06
CA GLY A 107 -18.37 -14.65 -26.24
C GLY A 107 -19.83 -15.10 -26.18
N THR A 108 -20.39 -15.34 -25.00
CA THR A 108 -21.80 -15.75 -24.83
C THR A 108 -22.65 -14.64 -24.25
N ALA A 109 -23.95 -14.64 -24.55
CA ALA A 109 -24.90 -13.70 -23.95
C ALA A 109 -24.90 -13.77 -22.43
N ALA A 110 -24.76 -14.98 -21.86
CA ALA A 110 -24.67 -15.19 -20.42
C ALA A 110 -23.44 -14.48 -19.80
N ALA A 111 -22.27 -14.56 -20.45
CA ALA A 111 -21.07 -13.91 -19.94
C ALA A 111 -21.15 -12.38 -19.97
N TYR A 112 -21.79 -11.80 -21.01
CA TYR A 112 -22.05 -10.36 -21.03
C TYR A 112 -23.11 -9.95 -20.00
N GLN A 113 -24.13 -10.77 -19.76
CA GLN A 113 -25.12 -10.50 -18.72
C GLN A 113 -24.49 -10.48 -17.32
N GLU A 114 -23.60 -11.43 -17.02
CA GLU A 114 -22.86 -11.47 -15.76
C GLU A 114 -21.98 -10.22 -15.57
N PHE A 115 -21.27 -9.81 -16.62
CA PHE A 115 -20.54 -8.54 -16.62
C PHE A 115 -21.49 -7.37 -16.31
N LEU A 116 -22.58 -7.22 -17.06
CA LEU A 116 -23.50 -6.09 -16.85
C LEU A 116 -24.11 -6.08 -15.44
N GLN A 117 -24.45 -7.23 -14.86
CA GLN A 117 -24.96 -7.32 -13.48
C GLN A 117 -23.95 -6.86 -12.42
N SER A 118 -22.65 -6.99 -12.72
CA SER A 118 -21.57 -6.64 -11.79
C SER A 118 -21.21 -5.14 -11.84
N PHE A 119 -21.63 -4.41 -12.89
CA PHE A 119 -21.23 -3.02 -13.16
C PHE A 119 -22.41 -2.07 -13.53
N SER A 120 -23.67 -2.50 -13.40
CA SER A 120 -24.87 -1.68 -13.66
C SER A 120 -25.30 -0.80 -12.50
#